data_AF-A0AAJ1ZT26-F1
#
_entry.id   AF-A0AAJ1ZT26-F1
#
_cell.length_a   1.000
_cell.length_b   1.000
_cell.length_c   1.000
_cell.angle_alpha   90.00
_cell.angle_beta   90.00
_cell.angle_gamma   90.00
#
_symmetry.space_group_name_H-M   'P 1'
#
loop_
_entity.id
_entity.type
_entity.pdbx_description
1 polymer ?
#
loop_
_entity_poly.entity_id
_entity_poly.type
_entity_poly.pdbx_seq_one_letter_code
_entity_poly.pdbx_strand_id
1 'polypeptide(L)'
;MEDKKKAGTMASPESSSSNDTSVGGVLFADLKKRDTERVRIHVKAYKGHDFIDIRVWYLADNGEFKPSSKGLTIRPALAYELIQGIDLAARSIDPKEGA
;
A
#
# COMPACT_ATOMS: atom_id res chain seq x y z
N MET A 1 -52.68 -8.03 -18.49
CA MET A 1 -51.69 -8.76 -19.31
C MET A 1 -50.57 -7.77 -19.59
N GLU A 2 -49.80 -7.44 -18.55
CA GLU A 2 -48.52 -8.08 -18.18
C GLU A 2 -47.52 -8.07 -19.35
N ASP A 3 -46.51 -7.19 -19.23
CA ASP A 3 -45.10 -7.42 -19.60
C ASP A 3 -44.29 -6.22 -19.03
N LYS A 4 -43.82 -6.26 -17.77
CA LYS A 4 -42.51 -6.73 -17.27
C LYS A 4 -41.26 -6.07 -17.91
N LYS A 5 -40.53 -5.34 -17.04
CA LYS A 5 -39.05 -5.24 -16.90
C LYS A 5 -38.30 -4.61 -18.10
N LYS A 6 -37.22 -3.85 -17.97
CA LYS A 6 -36.24 -3.69 -16.89
C LYS A 6 -35.44 -2.41 -17.17
N ALA A 7 -35.18 -1.61 -16.14
CA ALA A 7 -34.10 -0.64 -16.13
C ALA A 7 -32.74 -1.36 -16.16
N GLY A 8 -31.77 -0.77 -16.85
CA GLY A 8 -30.34 -1.10 -16.73
C GLY A 8 -29.54 -0.18 -17.64
N THR A 9 -28.36 0.31 -17.30
CA THR A 9 -27.56 0.27 -16.06
C THR A 9 -26.55 1.41 -16.22
N MET A 10 -26.34 2.18 -15.16
CA MET A 10 -25.30 3.18 -15.05
C MET A 10 -23.93 2.49 -15.19
N ALA A 11 -23.12 2.89 -16.17
CA ALA A 11 -21.72 2.51 -16.24
C ALA A 11 -20.94 3.42 -15.28
N SER A 12 -20.89 3.02 -14.01
CA SER A 12 -19.87 3.50 -13.08
C SER A 12 -18.50 3.00 -13.55
N PRO A 13 -17.48 3.87 -13.70
CA PRO A 13 -16.12 3.39 -13.93
C PRO A 13 -15.69 2.56 -12.72
N GLU A 14 -15.35 1.31 -13.02
CA GLU A 14 -14.88 0.31 -12.07
C GLU A 14 -13.57 0.81 -11.45
N SER A 15 -13.67 1.38 -10.25
CA SER A 15 -12.55 1.40 -9.33
C SER A 15 -12.17 -0.05 -9.08
N SER A 16 -11.08 -0.49 -9.72
CA SER A 16 -10.43 -1.77 -9.48
C SER A 16 -9.89 -1.81 -8.05
N SER A 17 -10.81 -1.96 -7.11
CA SER A 17 -10.55 -2.28 -5.72
C SER A 17 -10.23 -3.76 -5.68
N SER A 18 -9.05 -4.13 -6.17
CA SER A 18 -8.46 -5.45 -5.92
C SER A 18 -8.11 -5.50 -4.44
N ASN A 19 -9.12 -5.84 -3.64
CA ASN A 19 -9.05 -6.07 -2.21
C ASN A 19 -8.33 -7.41 -1.99
N ASP A 20 -7.00 -7.37 -2.06
CA ASP A 20 -6.11 -8.45 -1.66
C ASP A 20 -6.33 -8.71 -0.17
N THR A 21 -7.22 -9.66 0.11
CA THR A 21 -7.75 -9.94 1.44
C THR A 21 -6.77 -10.82 2.20
N SER A 22 -6.51 -10.40 3.44
CA SER A 22 -5.91 -11.16 4.56
C SER A 22 -4.39 -11.12 4.77
N VAL A 23 -3.86 -9.92 5.06
CA VAL A 23 -2.77 -9.79 6.04
C VAL A 23 -3.02 -8.61 7.00
N GLY A 24 -4.02 -8.77 7.88
CA GLY A 24 -4.10 -8.16 9.21
C GLY A 24 -3.89 -6.64 9.37
N GLY A 25 -4.33 -5.79 8.44
CA GLY A 25 -4.24 -4.34 8.60
C GLY A 25 -4.89 -3.53 7.48
N VAL A 26 -5.06 -2.22 7.70
CA VAL A 26 -5.53 -1.27 6.69
C VAL A 26 -4.36 -0.83 5.83
N LEU A 27 -4.45 -1.00 4.51
CA LEU A 27 -3.45 -0.55 3.54
C LEU A 27 -3.64 0.95 3.25
N PHE A 28 -2.59 1.74 3.43
CA PHE A 28 -2.59 3.18 3.16
C PHE A 28 -1.84 3.56 1.88
N ALA A 29 -0.83 2.77 1.49
CA ALA A 29 -0.07 3.02 0.28
C ALA A 29 0.50 1.71 -0.29
N ASP A 30 0.46 1.58 -1.61
CA ASP A 30 1.16 0.55 -2.38
C ASP A 30 2.02 1.24 -3.44
N LEU A 31 3.33 1.21 -3.23
CA LEU A 31 4.32 1.90 -4.05
C LEU A 31 5.05 0.86 -4.92
N LYS A 32 5.03 1.04 -6.23
CA LYS A 32 5.84 0.21 -7.13
C LYS A 32 7.32 0.58 -6.99
N LYS A 33 8.14 -0.32 -6.44
CA LYS A 33 9.59 -0.16 -6.35
C LYS A 33 10.28 -0.63 -7.64
N ARG A 34 9.85 -1.78 -8.17
CA ARG A 34 10.23 -2.38 -9.46
C ARG A 34 9.06 -3.22 -9.98
N ASP A 35 9.16 -3.83 -11.16
CA ASP A 35 8.09 -4.68 -11.70
C ASP A 35 7.73 -5.87 -10.80
N THR A 36 8.71 -6.42 -10.08
CA THR A 36 8.54 -7.56 -9.18
C THR A 36 8.52 -7.19 -7.69
N GLU A 37 8.64 -5.90 -7.35
CA GLU A 37 8.72 -5.44 -5.95
C GLU A 37 7.79 -4.26 -5.68
N ARG A 38 7.04 -4.34 -4.58
CA ARG A 38 6.18 -3.27 -4.07
C ARG A 38 6.57 -2.92 -2.64
N VAL A 39 6.40 -1.66 -2.24
CA VAL A 39 6.48 -1.24 -0.85
C VAL A 39 5.06 -0.91 -0.40
N ARG A 40 4.57 -1.63 0.60
CA ARG A 40 3.24 -1.41 1.17
C ARG A 40 3.34 -0.82 2.56
N ILE A 41 2.46 0.13 2.85
CA ILE A 41 2.30 0.76 4.18
C ILE A 41 0.97 0.31 4.76
N HIS A 42 1.01 -0.41 5.87
CA HIS A 42 -0.18 -0.89 6.58
C HIS A 42 -0.23 -0.31 7.99
N VAL A 43 -1.45 -0.12 8.51
CA VAL A 43 -1.68 -0.02 9.96
C VAL A 43 -2.25 -1.35 10.43
N LYS A 44 -1.60 -1.97 11.41
CA LYS A 44 -2.00 -3.26 12.00
C LYS A 44 -2.10 -3.14 13.51
N ALA A 45 -3.10 -3.78 14.09
CA ALA A 45 -3.24 -3.91 15.54
C ALA A 45 -2.61 -5.23 16.01
N TYR A 46 -1.74 -5.18 17.01
CA TYR A 46 -1.15 -6.36 17.63
C TYR A 46 -1.12 -6.20 19.14
N LYS A 47 -1.73 -7.15 19.86
CA LYS A 47 -1.84 -7.16 21.33
C LYS A 47 -2.39 -5.84 21.91
N GLY A 48 -3.41 -5.27 21.27
CA GLY A 48 -4.04 -4.01 21.72
C GLY A 48 -3.25 -2.74 21.42
N HIS A 49 -2.20 -2.82 20.62
CA HIS A 49 -1.42 -1.67 20.18
C HIS A 49 -1.40 -1.58 18.65
N ASP A 50 -1.57 -0.37 18.14
CA ASP A 50 -1.43 -0.10 16.72
C ASP A 50 0.03 0.06 16.32
N PHE A 51 0.34 -0.41 15.12
CA PHE A 51 1.65 -0.33 14.51
C PHE A 51 1.51 0.07 13.04
N ILE A 52 2.46 0.88 12.58
CA ILE A 52 2.64 1.17 11.17
C ILE A 52 3.70 0.19 10.65
N ASP A 53 3.34 -0.64 9.67
CA ASP A 53 4.21 -1.59 9.00
C ASP A 53 4.50 -1.11 7.58
N ILE A 54 5.75 -0.78 7.31
CA ILE A 54 6.27 -0.42 5.99
C ILE A 54 7.10 -1.60 5.51
N ARG A 55 6.63 -2.34 4.51
CA ARG A 55 7.25 -3.62 4.13
C ARG A 55 7.40 -3.76 2.63
N VAL A 56 8.49 -4.41 2.22
CA VAL A 56 8.70 -4.80 0.83
C VAL A 56 7.97 -6.12 0.58
N TRP A 57 7.16 -6.13 -0.46
CA TRP A 57 6.47 -7.27 -1.01
C TRP A 57 7.11 -7.65 -2.35
N TYR A 58 7.29 -8.94 -2.59
CA TYR A 58 7.89 -9.46 -3.81
C TYR A 58 6.90 -10.34 -4.56
N LEU A 59 6.98 -10.34 -5.88
CA LEU A 59 6.23 -11.26 -6.73
C LEU A 59 6.82 -12.67 -6.57
N ALA A 60 6.03 -13.60 -6.04
CA ALA A 60 6.41 -15.00 -5.93
C ALA A 60 6.13 -15.75 -7.25
N ASP A 61 6.65 -16.98 -7.37
CA ASP A 61 6.54 -17.78 -8.60
C ASP A 61 5.09 -18.11 -8.99
N ASN A 62 4.16 -18.04 -8.03
CA ASN A 62 2.73 -18.21 -8.26
C ASN A 62 2.03 -16.95 -8.79
N GLY A 63 2.76 -15.86 -9.04
CA GLY A 63 2.22 -14.60 -9.51
C GLY A 63 1.58 -13.73 -8.41
N GLU A 64 1.65 -14.15 -7.15
CA GLU A 64 1.12 -13.37 -6.02
C GLU A 64 2.22 -12.58 -5.30
N PHE A 65 1.86 -11.41 -4.80
CA PHE A 65 2.79 -10.64 -3.98
C PHE A 65 2.82 -11.19 -2.55
N LYS A 66 4.01 -11.50 -2.05
CA LYS A 66 4.22 -11.96 -0.67
C LYS A 66 5.05 -10.97 0.14
N PRO A 67 4.75 -10.78 1.43
CA PRO A 67 5.56 -9.93 2.30
C PRO A 67 6.95 -10.56 2.47
N SER A 68 8.00 -9.75 2.36
CA SER A 68 9.36 -10.17 2.68
C SER A 68 9.71 -9.85 4.15
N SER A 69 10.81 -10.42 4.63
CA SER A 69 11.40 -10.03 5.91
C SER A 69 11.94 -8.58 5.90
N LYS A 70 12.11 -7.96 4.72
CA LYS A 70 12.58 -6.57 4.58
C LYS A 70 11.42 -5.61 4.85
N GLY A 71 11.49 -4.94 5.97
CA GLY A 71 10.50 -3.94 6.35
C GLY A 71 10.79 -3.35 7.71
N LEU A 72 10.04 -2.32 8.06
CA LEU A 72 10.12 -1.60 9.31
C LEU A 72 8.72 -1.56 9.92
N THR A 73 8.60 -1.98 11.17
CA THR A 73 7.40 -1.79 11.97
C THR A 73 7.69 -0.76 13.05
N ILE A 74 6.92 0.31 13.12
CA ILE A 74 7.05 1.35 14.14
C ILE A 74 5.76 1.57 14.91
N ARG A 75 5.87 2.18 16.08
CA ARG A 75 4.71 2.72 16.80
C ARG A 75 4.22 4.01 16.13
N PRO A 76 2.92 4.31 16.15
CA PRO A 76 2.37 5.55 15.61
C PRO A 76 3.02 6.83 16.15
N ALA A 77 3.49 6.81 17.41
CA ALA A 77 4.18 7.95 18.02
C ALA A 77 5.46 8.36 17.28
N LEU A 78 6.16 7.43 16.60
CA LEU A 78 7.39 7.71 15.85
C LEU A 78 7.12 8.10 14.38
N ALA A 79 5.85 8.09 13.94
CA ALA A 79 5.50 8.30 12.54
C ALA A 79 5.92 9.69 12.05
N TYR A 80 5.66 10.73 12.84
CA TYR A 80 5.98 12.11 12.47
C TYR A 80 7.49 12.35 12.31
N GLU A 81 8.32 11.78 13.19
CA GLU A 81 9.77 11.87 13.08
C GLU A 81 10.28 11.14 11.84
N LEU A 82 9.75 9.95 11.56
CA LEU A 82 10.10 9.19 10.36
C LEU A 82 9.74 9.96 9.08
N ILE A 83 8.54 10.54 9.01
CA ILE A 83 8.09 11.33 7.86
C ILE A 83 9.00 12.53 7.63
N GLN A 84 9.35 13.26 8.70
CA GLN A 84 10.27 14.41 8.61
C GLN A 84 11.67 13.98 8.12
N GLY A 85 12.21 12.88 8.64
CA GLY A 85 13.50 12.36 8.18
C GLY A 85 13.49 11.96 6.71
N ILE A 86 12.40 11.32 6.24
CA ILE A 86 12.23 10.97 4.82
C ILE A 86 12.10 12.23 3.95
N ASP A 87 11.33 13.23 4.37
CA ASP A 87 11.17 14.49 3.63
C ASP A 87 12.50 15.25 3.50
N LEU A 88 13.26 15.38 4.59
CA LEU A 88 14.59 16.00 4.57
C LEU A 88 15.55 15.25 3.66
N ALA A 89 15.55 13.91 3.71
CA ALA A 89 16.37 13.08 2.82
C ALA A 89 15.99 13.28 1.35
N ALA A 90 14.69 13.33 1.04
CA ALA A 90 14.20 13.55 -0.32
C ALA A 90 14.66 14.90 -0.89
N ARG A 91 14.63 15.97 -0.07
CA ARG A 91 15.10 17.31 -0.47
C ARG A 91 16.62 17.41 -0.63
N SER A 92 17.37 16.57 0.07
CA SER A 92 18.83 16.55 0.00
C SER A 92 19.35 15.94 -1.31
N ILE A 93 18.51 15.15 -1.99
CA ILE A 93 18.80 14.57 -3.31
C ILE A 93 18.34 15.58 -4.37
N ASP A 94 19.03 16.71 -4.47
CA ASP A 94 18.85 17.65 -5.59
C ASP A 94 19.51 17.03 -6.85
N PRO A 95 18.80 16.85 -7.98
CA PRO A 95 19.37 16.35 -9.22
C PRO A 95 20.20 17.44 -9.91
N LYS A 96 21.36 17.78 -9.34
CA LYS A 96 22.36 18.67 -9.96
C LYS A 96 23.71 18.00 -10.21
N GLU A 97 23.74 16.69 -10.35
CA GLU A 97 24.91 15.98 -10.87
C GLU A 97 24.49 15.16 -12.09
N GLY A 98 24.56 15.81 -13.26
CA GLY A 98 24.19 15.22 -14.55
C GLY A 98 23.84 16.27 -15.60
N ALA A 99 24.67 17.32 -15.72
CA ALA A 99 24.72 18.19 -16.89
C ALA A 99 25.97 17.84 -17.70
#